data_AF-A0A2W5N4U9-F1
#
_entry.id   AF-A0A2W5N4U9-F1
#
_cell.length_a   1.000
_cell.length_b   1.000
_cell.length_c   1.000
_cell.angle_alpha   90.00
_cell.angle_beta   90.00
_cell.angle_gamma   90.00
#
_symmetry.space_group_name_H-M   'P 1'
#
loop_
_entity.id
_entity.type
_entity.pdbx_description
1 polymer ?
#
loop_
_entity_poly.entity_id
_entity_poly.type
_entity_poly.pdbx_seq_one_letter_code
_entity_poly.pdbx_strand_id
1 'polypeptide(L)'
;MDLKDIQEKLKELRDRIKDEGRISAESEAALKNLLSNTLVTANDEIENIQNRLSATLAMRAGNDNDLTPEQKKRLRIIEKTGTGSTAVH
;
A
#
# COMPACT_ATOMS: atom_id res chain seq x y z
N MET A 1 3.55 3.71 14.10
CA MET A 1 2.50 3.41 15.08
C MET A 1 1.43 2.69 14.31
N ASP A 2 1.01 1.49 14.71
CA ASP A 2 0.02 0.76 13.93
C ASP A 2 -1.42 1.10 14.36
N LEU A 3 -2.42 0.65 13.60
CA LEU A 3 -3.83 0.88 13.91
C LEU A 3 -4.25 0.25 15.25
N LYS A 4 -3.60 -0.83 15.70
CA LYS A 4 -3.91 -1.48 16.97
C LYS A 4 -3.41 -0.64 18.14
N ASP A 5 -2.20 -0.10 18.05
CA ASP A 5 -1.63 0.83 19.03
C ASP A 5 -2.52 2.06 19.22
N ILE A 6 -3.07 2.60 18.12
CA ILE A 6 -3.99 3.74 18.15
C ILE A 6 -5.29 3.37 18.87
N GLN A 7 -5.85 2.19 18.58
CA GLN A 7 -7.06 1.70 19.22
C GLN A 7 -6.87 1.47 20.73
N GLU A 8 -5.73 0.91 21.13
CA GLU A 8 -5.40 0.72 22.54
C GLU A 8 -5.29 2.06 23.27
N LYS A 9 -4.56 3.04 22.70
CA LYS A 9 -4.43 4.37 23.29
C LYS A 9 -5.76 5.13 23.37
N LEU A 10 -6.63 5.01 22.37
CA LEU A 10 -7.98 5.56 22.42
C LEU A 10 -8.81 4.92 23.54
N LYS A 11 -8.68 3.61 23.72
CA LYS A 11 -9.37 2.86 24.77
C LYS A 11 -8.91 3.33 26.16
N GLU A 12 -7.61 3.44 26.37
CA GLU A 12 -7.03 3.95 27.61
C GLU A 12 -7.48 5.38 27.92
N LEU A 13 -7.48 6.25 26.91
CA LEU A 13 -7.93 7.63 27.06
C LEU A 13 -9.42 7.70 27.44
N ARG A 14 -10.26 6.89 26.78
CA ARG A 14 -11.69 6.78 27.09
C ARG A 14 -11.90 6.30 28.52
N ASP A 15 -11.18 5.26 28.93
CA ASP A 15 -11.32 4.67 30.27
C ASP A 15 -10.89 5.69 31.34
N ARG A 16 -9.81 6.44 31.09
CA ARG A 16 -9.39 7.55 31.95
C ARG A 16 -10.44 8.67 32.06
N ILE A 17 -11.01 9.13 30.94
CA ILE A 17 -12.07 10.15 30.95
C ILE A 17 -13.30 9.66 31.72
N LYS A 18 -13.63 8.37 31.59
CA LYS A 18 -14.74 7.75 32.31
C LYS A 18 -14.47 7.72 33.82
N ASP A 19 -13.26 7.40 34.23
CA ASP A 19 -12.86 7.38 35.65
C ASP A 19 -12.80 8.79 36.25
N GLU A 20 -12.33 9.77 35.49
CA GLU A 20 -12.27 11.19 35.91
C GLU A 20 -13.65 11.87 35.89
N GLY A 21 -14.63 11.32 35.16
CA GLY A 21 -15.97 11.89 34.98
C GLY A 21 -16.00 13.21 34.20
N ARG A 22 -14.85 13.68 33.69
CA ARG A 22 -14.68 14.92 32.93
C ARG A 22 -13.48 14.80 32.00
N ILE A 23 -13.46 15.64 30.98
CA ILE A 23 -12.29 15.77 30.11
C ILE A 23 -11.29 16.71 30.80
N SER A 24 -10.16 16.17 31.24
CA SER A 24 -9.02 16.96 31.72
C SER A 24 -8.24 17.57 30.55
N ALA A 25 -7.55 18.69 30.80
CA ALA A 25 -6.67 19.31 29.82
C ALA A 25 -5.57 18.35 29.32
N GLU A 26 -5.13 17.44 30.19
CA GLU A 26 -4.18 16.37 29.85
C GLU A 26 -4.80 15.36 28.88
N SER A 27 -6.04 14.93 29.12
CA SER A 27 -6.77 14.02 28.22
C SER A 27 -7.02 14.67 26.86
N GLU A 28 -7.33 15.97 26.83
CA GLU A 28 -7.50 16.72 25.59
C GLU A 28 -6.18 16.85 24.81
N ALA A 29 -5.06 17.15 25.50
CA ALA A 29 -3.74 17.21 24.89
C ALA A 29 -3.31 15.84 24.35
N ALA A 30 -3.56 14.76 25.10
CA ALA A 30 -3.27 13.40 24.67
C ALA A 30 -4.10 13.00 23.44
N LEU A 31 -5.38 13.36 23.38
CA LEU A 31 -6.22 13.13 22.20
C LEU A 31 -5.69 13.88 20.97
N LYS A 32 -5.35 15.16 21.11
CA LYS A 32 -4.79 15.97 20.01
C LYS A 32 -3.49 15.38 19.49
N ASN A 33 -2.59 14.96 20.37
CA ASN A 33 -1.35 14.30 19.99
C ASN A 33 -1.60 12.98 19.25
N LEU A 34 -2.52 12.16 19.75
CA LEU A 34 -2.87 10.90 19.11
C LEU A 34 -3.45 11.13 17.71
N LEU A 35 -4.33 12.12 17.56
CA LEU A 35 -4.95 12.48 16.28
C LEU A 35 -3.89 12.94 15.28
N SER A 36 -2.97 13.82 15.70
CA SER A 36 -1.88 14.33 14.87
C SER A 36 -0.98 13.20 14.38
N ASN A 37 -0.54 12.32 15.29
CA ASN A 37 0.31 11.18 14.94
C ASN A 37 -0.39 10.18 14.01
N THR A 38 -1.69 9.98 14.20
CA THR A 38 -2.50 9.10 13.35
C THR A 38 -2.64 9.68 11.95
N LEU A 39 -2.88 10.98 11.82
CA LEU A 39 -2.98 11.65 10.52
C LEU A 39 -1.67 11.57 9.74
N VAL A 40 -0.53 11.79 10.41
CA VAL A 40 0.79 11.63 9.78
C VAL A 40 0.97 10.21 9.27
N THR A 41 0.72 9.21 10.13
CA THR A 41 0.87 7.80 9.76
C THR A 41 -0.05 7.41 8.59
N ALA A 42 -1.31 7.87 8.60
CA ALA A 42 -2.26 7.59 7.52
C ALA A 42 -1.82 8.23 6.19
N ASN A 43 -1.26 9.45 6.22
CA ASN A 43 -0.74 10.10 5.02
C ASN A 43 0.47 9.33 4.45
N ASP A 44 1.39 8.89 5.31
CA ASP A 44 2.55 8.09 4.90
C ASP A 44 2.12 6.74 4.28
N GLU A 45 1.08 6.10 4.83
CA GLU A 45 0.52 4.87 4.26
C GLU A 45 -0.14 5.11 2.90
N ILE A 46 -0.90 6.21 2.75
CA ILE A 46 -1.51 6.61 1.48
C ILE A 46 -0.44 6.85 0.42
N GLU A 47 0.63 7.59 0.76
CA GLU A 47 1.74 7.85 -0.16
C GLU A 47 2.42 6.54 -0.60
N ASN A 48 2.66 5.62 0.34
CA ASN A 48 3.21 4.31 0.02
C ASN A 48 2.31 3.48 -0.90
N ILE A 49 0.99 3.50 -0.67
CA ILE A 49 0.03 2.81 -1.53
C ILE A 49 0.02 3.43 -2.92
N GLN A 50 0.03 4.77 -3.02
CA GLN A 50 0.10 5.49 -4.29
C GLN A 50 1.38 5.16 -5.07
N ASN A 51 2.52 5.09 -4.39
CA ASN A 51 3.80 4.72 -5.00
C ASN A 51 3.77 3.29 -5.54
N ARG A 52 3.25 2.32 -4.75
CA ARG A 52 3.10 0.92 -5.19
C ARG A 52 2.13 0.78 -6.36
N LEU A 53 1.01 1.50 -6.34
CA LEU A 53 0.05 1.52 -7.44
C LEU A 53 0.68 2.09 -8.71
N SER A 54 1.40 3.21 -8.59
CA SER A 54 2.11 3.86 -9.71
C SER A 54 3.16 2.94 -10.30
N ALA A 55 3.95 2.25 -9.47
CA ALA A 55 4.91 1.25 -9.93
C ALA A 55 4.23 0.09 -10.67
N THR A 56 3.11 -0.42 -10.14
CA THR A 56 2.34 -1.50 -10.77
C THR A 56 1.76 -1.07 -12.13
N LEU A 57 1.22 0.15 -12.21
CA LEU A 57 0.70 0.72 -13.45
C LEU A 57 1.81 0.94 -14.47
N ALA A 58 2.98 1.43 -14.05
CA ALA A 58 4.15 1.60 -14.92
C ALA A 58 4.66 0.25 -15.46
N MET A 59 4.72 -0.80 -14.62
CA MET A 59 5.06 -2.15 -15.06
C MET A 59 4.05 -2.70 -16.06
N ARG A 60 2.76 -2.44 -15.86
CA ARG A 60 1.71 -2.85 -16.81
C ARG A 60 1.84 -2.11 -18.14
N ALA A 61 2.00 -0.80 -18.12
CA ALA A 61 2.19 0.02 -19.32
C ALA A 61 3.48 -0.36 -20.09
N GLY A 62 4.56 -0.73 -19.39
CA GLY A 62 5.79 -1.25 -20.01
C GLY A 62 5.63 -2.65 -20.62
N ASN A 63 4.66 -3.44 -20.15
CA ASN A 63 4.30 -4.75 -20.70
C ASN A 63 3.21 -4.68 -21.79
N ASP A 64 2.52 -3.56 -21.96
CA ASP A 64 1.63 -3.28 -23.09
C ASP A 64 2.41 -2.99 -24.40
N ASN A 65 3.56 -3.66 -24.58
CA ASN A 65 4.17 -3.86 -25.89
C ASN A 65 3.32 -4.87 -26.66
N ASP A 66 2.15 -4.43 -27.12
CA ASP A 66 1.29 -5.26 -27.94
C ASP A 66 2.09 -5.64 -29.20
N LEU A 67 2.46 -6.93 -29.29
CA LEU A 67 3.25 -7.42 -30.39
C LEU A 67 2.50 -7.11 -31.69
N THR A 68 3.19 -6.50 -32.65
CA THR A 68 2.62 -6.29 -33.97
C THR A 68 2.14 -7.63 -34.55
N PRO A 69 1.11 -7.64 -35.42
CA PRO A 69 0.62 -8.88 -36.02
C PRO A 69 1.73 -9.73 -36.66
N GLU A 70 2.77 -9.08 -37.20
CA GLU A 70 3.95 -9.71 -37.79
C GLU A 70 4.86 -10.35 -36.73
N GLN A 71 5.08 -9.70 -35.58
CA GLN A 71 5.82 -10.31 -34.46
C GLN A 71 5.07 -11.52 -33.88
N LYS A 72 3.75 -11.42 -33.72
CA LYS A 72 2.90 -12.55 -33.30
C LYS A 72 2.98 -13.72 -34.29
N LYS A 73 3.02 -13.44 -35.60
CA LYS A 73 3.19 -14.45 -36.66
C LYS A 73 4.56 -15.12 -36.58
N ARG A 74 5.64 -14.37 -36.39
CA ARG A 74 7.01 -14.90 -36.26
C ARG A 74 7.17 -15.79 -35.03
N LEU A 75 6.64 -15.38 -33.87
CA LEU A 75 6.60 -16.21 -32.67
C LEU A 75 5.88 -17.54 -32.90
N ARG A 76 4.68 -17.49 -33.52
CA ARG A 76 3.91 -18.71 -33.85
C ARG A 76 4.66 -19.64 -34.83
N ILE A 77 5.44 -19.09 -35.75
CA ILE A 77 6.28 -19.89 -36.64
C ILE A 77 7.39 -20.56 -35.83
N ILE A 78 8.11 -19.81 -34.99
CA ILE A 78 9.20 -20.33 -34.15
C ILE A 78 8.71 -21.44 -33.19
N GLU A 79 7.54 -21.26 -32.57
CA GLU A 79 6.91 -22.27 -31.71
C GLU A 79 6.53 -23.54 -32.47
N LYS A 80 6.03 -23.41 -33.71
CA LYS A 80 5.66 -24.54 -34.57
C LYS A 80 6.87 -25.23 -35.20
N THR A 81 7.97 -24.52 -35.42
CA THR A 81 9.21 -25.06 -35.99
C THR A 81 10.15 -25.63 -34.93
N GLY A 82 9.75 -25.67 -33.65
CA GLY A 82 10.44 -26.44 -32.61
C GLY A 82 11.85 -25.96 -32.29
N THR A 83 12.20 -24.70 -32.57
CA THR A 83 13.47 -24.11 -32.14
C THR A 83 13.34 -23.34 -30.82
N GLY A 84 12.31 -23.67 -30.03
CA GLY A 84 12.18 -23.23 -28.65
C GLY A 84 13.36 -23.77 -27.86
N SER A 85 14.33 -22.90 -27.63
CA SER A 85 15.59 -23.12 -26.94
C SER A 85 15.45 -24.05 -25.72
N THR A 86 15.89 -25.29 -25.87
CA THR A 86 16.41 -26.11 -24.78
C THR A 86 17.77 -25.55 -24.37
N ALA A 87 17.78 -24.36 -23.76
CA ALA A 87 18.96 -23.80 -23.11
C ALA A 87 18.53 -23.04 -21.85
N VAL A 88 18.04 -23.80 -20.87
CA VAL A 88 18.07 -23.42 -19.46
C VAL A 88 18.72 -24.58 -18.73
N HIS A 89 20.04 -24.51 -18.60
CA HIS A 89 20.87 -25.12 -17.57
C HIS A 89 22.05 -24.20 -17.31
#